data_AF-A0A3D5VCC8-F1
#
_entry.id   AF-A0A3D5VCC8-F1
#
_cell.length_a   1.000
_cell.length_b   1.000
_cell.length_c   1.000
_cell.angle_alpha   90.00
_cell.angle_beta   90.00
_cell.angle_gamma   90.00
#
_symmetry.space_group_name_H-M   'P 1'
#
loop_
_entity.id
_entity.type
_entity.pdbx_description
1 polymer ?
#
loop_
_entity_poly.entity_id
_entity_poly.type
_entity_poly.pdbx_seq_one_letter_code
_entity_poly.pdbx_strand_id
1 'polypeptide(L)'
;RHKTREYYTDFAEALPKDTVILTAGCAKYRYNKLDLGDIGGIPRVLDAGQCNDSYSLALIALKLKEVFGLDDINDLPIVYNIAWYEQKA
;
A
#
# COMPACT_ATOMS: atom_id res chain seq x y z
N ARG A 1 2.68 7.76 21.63
CA ARG A 1 2.31 7.24 20.30
C ARG A 1 0.99 7.90 19.89
N HIS A 2 0.90 8.57 18.74
CA HIS A 2 -0.32 9.29 18.34
C HIS A 2 -1.49 8.32 18.15
N LYS A 3 -2.57 8.48 18.95
CA LYS A 3 -3.79 7.65 18.89
C LYS A 3 -4.49 7.74 17.53
N THR A 4 -4.43 8.91 16.88
CA THR A 4 -5.02 9.15 15.55
C THR A 4 -4.49 8.24 14.45
N ARG A 5 -3.35 7.56 14.65
CA ARG A 5 -2.80 6.59 13.68
C ARG A 5 -3.42 5.19 13.80
N GLU A 6 -4.31 4.96 14.77
CA GLU A 6 -5.18 3.76 14.79
C GLU A 6 -6.04 3.67 13.54
N TYR A 7 -6.38 4.82 12.94
CA TYR A 7 -7.03 4.92 11.63
C TYR A 7 -6.46 3.97 10.57
N TYR A 8 -5.13 3.81 10.47
CA TYR A 8 -4.52 2.94 9.45
C TYR A 8 -4.71 1.45 9.73
N THR A 9 -4.89 1.07 11.00
CA THR A 9 -5.24 -0.29 11.39
C THR A 9 -6.71 -0.54 11.04
N ASP A 10 -7.61 0.31 11.52
CA ASP A 10 -9.05 0.19 11.29
C ASP A 10 -9.39 0.22 9.79
N PHE A 11 -8.71 1.09 9.02
CA PHE A 11 -8.87 1.17 7.57
C PHE A 11 -8.44 -0.13 6.88
N ALA A 12 -7.31 -0.72 7.29
CA ALA A 12 -6.83 -1.97 6.70
C ALA A 12 -7.76 -3.15 6.98
N GLU A 13 -8.37 -3.21 8.17
CA GLU A 13 -9.36 -4.23 8.52
C GLU A 13 -10.70 -4.04 7.79
N ALA A 14 -11.11 -2.79 7.57
CA ALA A 14 -12.36 -2.45 6.90
C ALA A 14 -12.29 -2.55 5.36
N LEU A 15 -11.09 -2.65 4.78
CA LEU A 15 -10.91 -2.74 3.33
C LEU A 15 -11.59 -4.00 2.76
N PRO A 16 -12.32 -3.87 1.64
CA PRO A 16 -12.90 -5.01 0.94
C PRO A 16 -11.90 -6.14 0.66
N LYS A 17 -12.36 -7.39 0.69
CA LYS A 17 -11.49 -8.58 0.58
C LYS A 17 -10.83 -8.74 -0.81
N ASP A 18 -11.27 -7.98 -1.80
CA ASP A 18 -10.74 -7.91 -3.16
C ASP A 18 -9.68 -6.80 -3.35
N THR A 19 -9.28 -6.10 -2.29
CA THR A 19 -8.20 -5.09 -2.34
C THR A 19 -6.88 -5.62 -1.80
N VAL A 20 -5.77 -5.16 -2.38
CA VAL A 20 -4.40 -5.41 -1.93
C VAL A 20 -3.77 -4.12 -1.39
N ILE A 21 -3.12 -4.19 -0.23
CA ILE A 21 -2.34 -3.11 0.38
C ILE A 21 -0.90 -3.19 -0.13
N LEU A 22 -0.42 -2.12 -0.76
CA LEU A 22 1.00 -1.94 -1.10
C LEU A 22 1.67 -1.08 -0.03
N THR A 23 2.76 -1.56 0.57
CA THR A 23 3.44 -0.84 1.66
C THR A 23 4.95 -0.78 1.49
N ALA A 24 5.55 0.29 1.99
CA ALA A 24 6.98 0.45 2.19
C ALA A 24 7.23 1.30 3.46
N GLY A 25 8.34 1.06 4.16
CA GLY A 25 8.68 1.81 5.38
C GLY A 25 7.88 1.42 6.63
N CYS A 26 8.07 2.15 7.72
CA CYS A 26 7.59 1.75 9.05
C CYS A 26 6.06 1.89 9.27
N ALA A 27 5.33 2.51 8.34
CA ALA A 27 3.87 2.56 8.36
C ALA A 27 3.25 1.15 8.37
N LYS A 28 3.93 0.17 7.76
CA LYS A 28 3.54 -1.24 7.68
C LYS A 28 3.13 -1.85 9.03
N TYR A 29 3.75 -1.42 10.13
CA TYR A 29 3.51 -1.98 11.46
C TYR A 29 2.12 -1.69 12.03
N ARG A 30 1.29 -0.92 11.30
CA ARG A 30 -0.13 -0.73 11.62
C ARG A 30 -1.02 -1.88 11.16
N TYR A 31 -0.60 -2.66 10.16
CA TYR A 31 -1.45 -3.69 9.55
C TYR A 31 -0.71 -4.97 9.15
N ASN A 32 0.62 -5.02 9.16
CA ASN A 32 1.39 -6.19 8.70
C ASN A 32 1.31 -7.43 9.63
N LYS A 33 0.73 -7.30 10.81
CA LYS A 33 0.47 -8.40 11.75
C LYS A 33 -0.99 -8.84 11.77
N LEU A 34 -1.84 -8.21 10.95
CA LEU A 34 -3.23 -8.59 10.80
C LEU A 34 -3.34 -9.78 9.85
N ASP A 35 -4.27 -10.69 10.14
CA ASP A 35 -4.58 -11.80 9.24
C ASP A 35 -5.54 -11.34 8.15
N LEU A 36 -5.00 -10.68 7.12
CA LEU A 36 -5.78 -10.12 6.03
C LEU A 36 -6.01 -11.12 4.88
N GLY A 37 -5.36 -12.29 4.90
CA GLY A 37 -5.48 -13.33 3.87
C GLY A 37 -4.81 -12.99 2.53
N ASP A 38 -5.26 -13.68 1.47
CA ASP A 38 -4.76 -13.56 0.09
C ASP A 38 -5.92 -13.48 -0.92
N ILE A 39 -5.59 -13.08 -2.15
CA ILE A 39 -6.48 -13.08 -3.31
C ILE A 39 -5.83 -13.95 -4.38
N GLY A 40 -6.35 -15.15 -4.59
CA GLY A 40 -5.82 -16.08 -5.59
C GLY A 40 -4.36 -16.46 -5.36
N GLY A 41 -3.93 -16.58 -4.10
CA GLY A 41 -2.54 -16.86 -3.71
C GLY A 41 -1.65 -15.62 -3.58
N ILE A 42 -2.14 -14.42 -3.93
CA ILE A 42 -1.41 -13.16 -3.76
C ILE A 42 -1.74 -12.56 -2.38
N PRO A 43 -0.76 -12.40 -1.47
CA PRO A 43 -1.02 -11.82 -0.15
C PRO A 43 -1.66 -10.44 -0.24
N ARG A 44 -2.67 -10.17 0.61
CA ARG A 44 -3.34 -8.85 0.66
C ARG A 44 -2.48 -7.72 1.22
N VAL A 45 -1.28 -8.03 1.73
CA VAL A 45 -0.26 -7.05 2.09
C VAL A 45 1.02 -7.38 1.33
N LEU A 46 1.38 -6.53 0.37
CA LEU A 46 2.64 -6.63 -0.37
C LEU A 46 3.61 -5.58 0.15
N ASP A 47 4.63 -6.06 0.87
CA ASP A 47 5.64 -5.22 1.49
C ASP A 47 6.89 -5.11 0.60
N ALA A 48 7.12 -3.91 0.05
CA ALA A 48 8.25 -3.62 -0.81
C ALA A 48 9.57 -3.35 -0.05
N GLY A 49 9.52 -3.13 1.27
CA GLY A 49 10.73 -2.94 2.08
C GLY A 49 10.75 -1.65 2.92
N GLN A 50 11.88 -0.98 2.97
CA GLN A 50 12.12 0.27 3.69
C GLN A 50 11.44 1.47 3.00
N CYS A 51 11.47 2.65 3.61
CA CYS A 51 10.77 3.83 3.06
C CYS A 51 11.29 4.23 1.66
N ASN A 52 12.58 4.02 1.38
CA ASN A 52 13.20 4.21 0.07
C ASN A 52 12.71 3.20 -0.99
N ASP A 53 12.19 2.04 -0.59
CA ASP A 53 11.61 1.07 -1.52
C ASP A 53 10.21 1.48 -2.02
N SER A 54 9.72 2.66 -1.61
CA SER A 54 8.61 3.34 -2.30
C SER A 54 8.92 3.57 -3.79
N TYR A 55 10.20 3.61 -4.16
CA TYR A 55 10.64 3.59 -5.56
C TYR A 55 10.14 2.35 -6.31
N SER A 56 10.20 1.17 -5.69
CA SER A 56 9.68 -0.07 -6.27
C SER A 56 8.17 0.02 -6.50
N LEU A 57 7.42 0.64 -5.58
CA LEU A 57 5.97 0.85 -5.75
C LEU A 57 5.66 1.79 -6.93
N ALA A 58 6.45 2.84 -7.11
CA ALA A 58 6.33 3.74 -8.26
C ALA A 58 6.60 3.00 -9.58
N LEU A 59 7.64 2.17 -9.64
CA LEU A 59 7.95 1.36 -10.82
C LEU A 59 6.84 0.34 -11.13
N ILE A 60 6.26 -0.29 -10.11
CA ILE A 60 5.11 -1.20 -10.29
C ILE A 60 3.93 -0.43 -10.90
N ALA A 61 3.58 0.74 -10.37
CA ALA A 61 2.50 1.55 -10.92
C ALA A 61 2.77 1.97 -12.38
N LEU A 62 4.00 2.41 -12.70
CA LEU A 62 4.38 2.72 -14.08
C LEU A 62 4.26 1.51 -15.01
N LYS A 63 4.66 0.31 -14.53
CA LYS A 63 4.53 -0.90 -15.34
C LYS A 63 3.08 -1.31 -15.55
N LEU A 64 2.23 -1.15 -14.53
CA LEU A 64 0.79 -1.37 -14.65
C LEU A 64 0.17 -0.42 -15.67
N LYS A 65 0.51 0.88 -15.62
CA LYS A 65 0.06 1.88 -16.59
C LYS A 65 0.39 1.44 -18.02
N GLU A 66 1.63 1.02 -18.25
CA GLU A 66 2.10 0.53 -19.56
C GLU A 66 1.30 -0.70 -20.02
N VAL A 67 1.11 -1.69 -19.15
CA VAL A 67 0.40 -2.94 -19.49
C VAL A 67 -1.09 -2.69 -19.76
N PHE A 68 -1.72 -1.78 -19.03
CA PHE A 68 -3.11 -1.39 -19.26
C PHE A 68 -3.29 -0.38 -20.40
N GLY A 69 -2.19 0.16 -20.96
CA GLY A 69 -2.24 1.13 -22.05
C GLY A 69 -2.91 2.45 -21.67
N LEU A 70 -2.77 2.89 -20.42
CA LEU A 70 -3.38 4.12 -19.92
C LEU A 70 -2.54 5.35 -20.26
N ASP A 71 -3.18 6.47 -20.56
CA ASP A 71 -2.52 7.74 -20.85
C ASP A 71 -2.02 8.44 -19.57
N ASP A 72 -2.77 8.35 -18.47
CA ASP A 72 -2.41 8.87 -17.15
C ASP A 72 -2.18 7.73 -16.15
N ILE A 73 -1.22 7.91 -15.23
CA ILE A 73 -0.98 6.97 -14.13
C ILE A 73 -2.14 7.00 -13.12
N ASN A 74 -2.83 8.13 -12.99
CA ASN A 74 -3.93 8.31 -12.05
C ASN A 74 -5.21 7.57 -12.47
N ASP A 75 -5.28 7.06 -13.69
CA ASP A 75 -6.37 6.21 -14.17
C ASP A 75 -6.24 4.75 -13.69
N LEU A 76 -5.11 4.41 -13.06
CA LEU A 76 -4.96 3.09 -12.43
C LEU A 76 -5.93 2.94 -11.25
N PRO A 77 -6.38 1.71 -10.95
CA PRO A 77 -7.19 1.41 -9.78
C PRO A 77 -6.34 1.40 -8.49
N ILE A 78 -5.63 2.50 -8.22
CA ILE A 78 -4.73 2.68 -7.08
C ILE A 78 -5.19 3.88 -6.26
N VAL A 79 -5.36 3.68 -4.95
CA VAL A 79 -5.64 4.75 -4.00
C VAL A 79 -4.42 4.95 -3.10
N TYR A 80 -3.97 6.20 -2.96
CA TYR A 80 -2.86 6.57 -2.08
C TYR A 80 -3.36 7.06 -0.73
N ASN A 81 -3.16 6.25 0.32
CA ASN A 81 -3.45 6.61 1.72
C ASN A 81 -2.15 6.53 2.54
N ILE A 82 -1.30 7.56 2.44
CA ILE A 82 0.09 7.56 2.89
C ILE A 82 0.24 8.16 4.29
N ALA A 83 0.94 7.44 5.18
CA ALA A 83 1.33 7.94 6.50
C ALA A 83 2.75 8.48 6.50
N TRP A 84 2.94 9.74 6.91
CA TRP A 84 4.27 10.39 7.02
C TRP A 84 4.65 10.68 8.48
N TYR A 85 5.93 10.94 8.76
CA TYR A 85 6.39 11.36 10.10
C TYR A 85 7.66 12.24 10.07
N GLU A 86 8.66 11.87 9.28
CA GLU A 86 9.95 12.58 9.19
C GLU A 86 10.29 12.91 7.72
N GLN A 87 11.46 13.54 7.48
CA GLN A 87 11.79 14.21 6.22
C GLN A 87 11.95 13.29 5.01
N LYS A 88 12.21 11.99 5.21
CA LYS A 88 12.29 11.02 4.11
C LYS A 88 10.91 10.59 3.61
N ALA A 89 9.85 10.85 4.37
CA ALA A 89 8.48 10.44 4.04
C ALA A 89 7.83 11.38 3.01
#